data_AF-A0A352BBM9-F1
#
_entry.id   AF-A0A352BBM9-F1
#
_cell.length_a   1.000
_cell.length_b   1.000
_cell.length_c   1.000
_cell.angle_alpha   90.00
_cell.angle_beta   90.00
_cell.angle_gamma   90.00
#
_symmetry.space_group_name_H-M   'P 1'
#
loop_
_entity.id
_entity.type
_entity.pdbx_description
1 polymer ?
#
loop_
_entity_poly.entity_id
_entity_poly.type
_entity_poly.pdbx_seq_one_letter_code
_entity_poly.pdbx_strand_id
1 'polypeptide(L)'
;GNSRPSSGSEHLFCHSLEENFPEIRIPHGISVAMGTVVSTSLHNANIAKIKRILHQYNLPVRPGQWKITEEIFIETWQKARASRADRHSILDTADLSSGNLSRLYREMEEEFK
;
A
#
# COMPACT_ATOMS: atom_id res chain seq x y z
N GLY A 1 20.91 14.47 4.19
CA GLY A 1 20.51 13.53 3.12
C GLY A 1 19.03 13.26 3.25
N ASN A 2 18.27 13.28 2.15
CA ASN A 2 16.82 13.04 2.21
C ASN A 2 16.55 11.55 1.94
N SER A 3 15.61 10.94 2.65
CA SER A 3 15.15 9.55 2.47
C SER A 3 14.40 9.30 1.15
N ARG A 4 14.33 10.31 0.27
CA ARG A 4 13.72 10.29 -1.06
C ARG A 4 14.08 9.09 -1.96
N PRO A 5 15.29 8.51 -1.97
CA PRO A 5 15.56 7.33 -2.81
C PRO A 5 14.94 6.03 -2.27
N SER A 6 14.42 6.01 -1.03
CA SER A 6 13.99 4.79 -0.34
C SER A 6 12.60 4.87 0.29
N SER A 7 11.90 6.02 0.22
CA SER A 7 10.62 6.24 0.92
C SER A 7 9.66 7.11 0.10
N GLY A 8 8.75 6.44 -0.61
CA GLY A 8 7.71 6.99 -1.47
C GLY A 8 6.30 6.83 -0.89
N SER A 9 5.35 6.43 -1.74
CA SER A 9 3.95 6.21 -1.37
C SER A 9 3.72 4.93 -0.57
N GLU A 10 4.58 3.93 -0.74
CA GLU A 10 4.53 2.66 -0.03
C GLU A 10 4.80 2.82 1.48
N HIS A 11 5.76 3.68 1.84
CA HIS A 11 6.03 4.01 3.23
C HIS A 11 4.95 4.91 3.84
N LEU A 12 4.27 5.72 3.02
CA LEU A 12 3.15 6.53 3.52
C LEU A 12 1.95 5.69 3.90
N PHE A 13 1.64 4.66 3.11
CA PHE A 13 0.65 3.67 3.49
C PHE A 13 1.04 3.00 4.81
N CYS A 14 2.29 2.56 4.94
CA CYS A 14 2.78 1.93 6.16
C CYS A 14 2.62 2.83 7.39
N HIS A 15 3.13 4.06 7.33
CA HIS A 15 3.02 5.01 8.44
C HIS A 15 1.56 5.36 8.75
N SER A 16 0.73 5.57 7.72
CA SER A 16 -0.68 5.84 7.93
C SER A 16 -1.40 4.66 8.61
N LEU A 17 -1.02 3.42 8.30
CA LEU A 17 -1.57 2.22 8.94
C LEU A 17 -1.13 2.16 10.41
N GLU A 18 0.16 2.35 10.68
CA GLU A 18 0.74 2.35 12.03
C GLU A 18 0.15 3.45 12.93
N GLU A 19 -0.10 4.64 12.36
CA GLU A 19 -0.62 5.80 13.10
C GLU A 19 -2.13 5.71 13.36
N ASN A 20 -2.91 5.20 12.40
CA ASN A 20 -4.38 5.25 12.48
C ASN A 20 -5.02 3.94 12.94
N PHE A 21 -4.32 2.82 12.80
CA PHE A 21 -4.80 1.48 13.14
C PHE A 21 -3.75 0.72 13.98
N PRO A 22 -3.33 1.26 15.14
CA PRO A 22 -2.23 0.71 15.94
C PRO A 22 -2.51 -0.70 16.49
N GLU A 23 -3.77 -1.15 16.48
CA GLU A 23 -4.18 -2.51 16.83
C GLU A 23 -3.78 -3.56 15.78
N ILE A 24 -3.52 -3.13 14.54
CA ILE A 24 -3.08 -4.00 13.45
C ILE A 24 -1.58 -4.27 13.59
N ARG A 25 -1.25 -5.50 13.98
CA ARG A 25 0.14 -5.94 14.15
C ARG A 25 0.66 -6.56 12.88
N ILE A 26 1.35 -5.75 12.07
CA ILE A 26 2.03 -6.16 10.84
C ILE A 26 3.50 -5.74 10.91
N PRO A 27 4.47 -6.59 10.52
CA PRO A 27 5.86 -6.16 10.43
C PRO A 27 6.02 -5.07 9.37
N HIS A 28 6.79 -4.02 9.70
CA HIS A 28 7.01 -2.86 8.84
C HIS A 28 7.40 -3.22 7.39
N GLY A 29 8.28 -4.22 7.21
CA GLY A 29 8.68 -4.66 5.87
C GLY A 29 7.53 -5.27 5.05
N ILE A 30 6.56 -5.91 5.70
CA ILE A 30 5.40 -6.51 5.04
C ILE A 30 4.38 -5.43 4.67
N SER A 31 4.08 -4.47 5.56
CA SER A 31 3.21 -3.33 5.24
C SER A 31 3.81 -2.45 4.13
N VAL A 32 5.12 -2.24 4.11
CA VAL A 32 5.83 -1.57 3.01
C VAL A 32 5.72 -2.38 1.71
N ALA A 33 5.85 -3.71 1.76
CA ALA A 33 5.68 -4.57 0.58
C ALA A 33 4.25 -4.50 0.01
N MET A 34 3.23 -4.50 0.87
CA MET A 34 1.84 -4.25 0.47
C MET A 34 1.68 -2.87 -0.18
N GLY A 35 2.23 -1.84 0.46
CA GLY A 35 2.22 -0.47 -0.05
C GLY A 35 2.88 -0.37 -1.43
N THR A 36 3.91 -1.18 -1.68
CA THR A 36 4.64 -1.23 -2.96
C THR A 36 3.78 -1.81 -4.09
N VAL A 37 2.99 -2.85 -3.81
CA VAL A 37 2.07 -3.45 -4.80
C VAL A 37 1.09 -2.39 -5.31
N VAL A 38 0.42 -1.71 -4.39
CA VAL A 38 -0.57 -0.68 -4.72
C VAL A 38 0.08 0.51 -5.41
N SER A 39 1.19 1.02 -4.86
CA SER A 39 1.91 2.15 -5.44
C SER A 39 2.34 1.87 -6.88
N THR A 40 2.89 0.69 -7.14
CA THR A 40 3.31 0.27 -8.49
C THR A 40 2.11 0.20 -9.45
N SER A 41 0.97 -0.29 -8.98
CA SER A 41 -0.28 -0.30 -9.76
C SER A 41 -0.81 1.11 -10.05
N LEU A 42 -0.78 2.02 -9.08
CA LEU A 42 -1.17 3.43 -9.26
C LEU A 42 -0.25 4.17 -10.24
N HIS A 43 1.03 3.79 -10.28
CA HIS A 43 2.01 4.29 -11.25
C HIS A 43 1.84 3.71 -12.67
N ASN A 44 0.91 2.79 -12.91
CA ASN A 44 0.82 1.99 -14.13
C ASN A 44 2.17 1.35 -14.52
N ALA A 45 3.00 1.04 -13.53
CA ALA A 45 4.31 0.45 -13.72
C ALA A 45 4.21 -1.08 -13.81
N ASN A 46 5.30 -1.75 -14.17
CA ASN A 46 5.32 -3.20 -14.34
C ASN A 46 5.19 -3.93 -12.99
N ILE A 47 3.94 -4.17 -12.58
CA ILE A 47 3.58 -4.87 -11.35
C ILE A 47 3.93 -6.36 -11.38
N ALA A 48 4.04 -6.97 -12.57
CA ALA A 48 4.31 -8.41 -12.70
C ALA A 48 5.67 -8.79 -12.09
N LYS A 49 6.69 -7.92 -12.21
CA LYS A 49 7.99 -8.14 -11.58
C LYS A 49 7.90 -8.16 -10.06
N ILE A 50 7.11 -7.26 -9.47
CA ILE A 50 6.89 -7.18 -8.03
C ILE A 50 6.15 -8.42 -7.54
N LYS A 51 5.00 -8.74 -8.15
CA LYS A 51 4.21 -9.95 -7.81
C LYS A 51 5.06 -11.22 -7.85
N ARG A 52 5.87 -11.39 -8.90
CA ARG A 52 6.78 -12.55 -9.02
C ARG A 52 7.74 -12.68 -7.84
N ILE A 53 8.34 -11.58 -7.40
CA ILE A 53 9.27 -11.58 -6.25
C ILE A 53 8.51 -11.94 -4.96
N LEU A 54 7.34 -11.34 -4.73
CA LEU A 54 6.53 -11.61 -3.54
C LEU A 54 6.10 -13.08 -3.46
N HIS A 55 5.70 -13.66 -4.59
CA HIS A 55 5.37 -15.09 -4.71
C HIS A 55 6.59 -16.00 -4.53
N GLN A 56 7.73 -15.66 -5.15
CA GLN A 56 8.96 -16.45 -5.06
C GLN A 56 9.44 -16.62 -3.60
N TYR A 57 9.26 -15.59 -2.78
CA TYR A 57 9.61 -15.61 -1.36
C TYR A 57 8.43 -15.93 -0.42
N ASN A 58 7.26 -16.26 -0.98
CA ASN A 58 6.03 -16.57 -0.24
C ASN A 58 5.70 -15.52 0.83
N LEU A 59 5.83 -14.24 0.47
CA LEU A 59 5.66 -13.15 1.42
C LEU A 59 4.17 -12.96 1.77
N PRO A 60 3.82 -12.82 3.05
CA PRO A 60 2.45 -12.67 3.51
C PRO A 60 1.93 -11.24 3.23
N VAL A 61 1.66 -10.90 1.97
CA VAL A 61 1.24 -9.54 1.55
C VAL A 61 -0.26 -9.40 1.24
N ARG A 62 -1.05 -10.45 1.49
CA ARG A 62 -2.52 -10.40 1.47
C ARG A 62 -3.08 -9.57 2.63
N PRO A 63 -3.82 -8.46 2.41
CA PRO A 63 -4.30 -7.59 3.49
C PRO A 63 -5.16 -8.29 4.57
N GLY A 64 -6.10 -9.14 4.15
CA GLY A 64 -7.05 -9.81 5.02
C GLY A 64 -6.42 -10.76 6.03
N GLN A 65 -5.24 -11.34 5.72
CA GLN A 65 -4.50 -12.18 6.68
C GLN A 65 -3.97 -11.36 7.88
N TRP A 66 -3.84 -10.04 7.72
CA TRP A 66 -3.38 -9.10 8.75
C TRP A 66 -4.54 -8.31 9.38
N LYS A 67 -5.80 -8.73 9.18
CA LYS A 67 -7.00 -8.04 9.66
C LYS A 67 -7.18 -6.63 9.07
N ILE A 68 -6.53 -6.34 7.95
CA ILE A 68 -6.77 -5.11 7.19
C ILE A 68 -8.01 -5.36 6.34
N THR A 69 -9.14 -4.78 6.71
CA THR A 69 -10.38 -4.87 5.92
C THR A 69 -10.32 -3.93 4.70
N GLU A 70 -11.26 -4.08 3.78
CA GLU A 70 -11.38 -3.20 2.60
C GLU A 70 -11.53 -1.73 3.03
N GLU A 71 -12.33 -1.47 4.07
CA GLU A 71 -12.56 -0.13 4.61
C GLU A 71 -11.29 0.47 5.23
N ILE A 72 -10.60 -0.31 6.06
CA ILE A 72 -9.32 0.11 6.68
C ILE A 72 -8.29 0.40 5.60
N PHE A 73 -8.21 -0.44 4.57
CA PHE A 73 -7.28 -0.27 3.47
C PHE A 73 -7.54 1.03 2.70
N ILE A 74 -8.81 1.30 2.35
CA ILE A 74 -9.21 2.53 1.66
C ILE A 74 -8.90 3.76 2.52
N GLU A 75 -9.32 3.74 3.79
CA GLU A 75 -9.11 4.83 4.72
C GLU A 75 -7.62 5.13 4.93
N THR A 76 -6.80 4.07 5.05
CA THR A 76 -5.34 4.20 5.18
C THR A 76 -4.74 4.92 3.98
N TRP A 77 -5.11 4.57 2.74
CA TRP A 77 -4.59 5.25 1.55
C TRP A 77 -5.04 6.71 1.44
N GLN A 78 -6.28 6.99 1.81
CA GLN A 78 -6.81 8.36 1.80
C GLN A 78 -6.12 9.24 2.84
N LYS A 79 -5.86 8.71 4.04
CA LYS A 79 -5.12 9.41 5.10
C LYS A 79 -3.63 9.55 4.78
N ALA A 80 -3.02 8.54 4.14
CA ALA A 80 -1.64 8.59 3.65
C ALA A 80 -1.39 9.75 2.67
N ARG A 81 -2.40 10.10 1.84
CA ARG A 81 -2.34 11.30 1.00
C ARG A 81 -2.36 12.58 1.84
N ALA A 82 -3.28 12.66 2.81
CA ALA A 82 -3.47 13.85 3.63
C ALA A 82 -2.25 14.20 4.49
N SER A 83 -1.48 13.21 4.95
CA SER A 83 -0.28 13.43 5.78
C SER A 83 0.88 14.12 5.05
N ARG A 84 0.83 14.24 3.71
CA ARG A 84 1.85 14.91 2.89
C ARG A 84 1.30 15.96 1.93
N ALA A 85 0.29 16.73 2.34
CA ALA A 85 -0.28 17.82 1.54
C ALA A 85 0.73 18.84 1.00
N ASP A 86 1.92 18.96 1.59
CA ASP A 86 2.97 19.93 1.22
C ASP A 86 4.11 19.34 0.34
N ARG A 87 3.96 18.10 -0.15
CA ARG A 87 4.93 17.47 -1.08
C ARG A 87 4.22 16.77 -2.24
N HIS A 88 4.46 17.26 -3.45
CA HIS A 88 4.05 16.59 -4.69
C HIS A 88 4.52 15.12 -4.72
N SER A 89 3.57 14.18 -4.66
CA SER A 89 3.81 12.75 -4.81
C SER A 89 2.83 12.14 -5.81
N ILE A 90 3.03 10.88 -6.20
CA ILE A 90 2.07 10.17 -7.06
C ILE A 90 0.66 10.14 -6.46
N LEU A 91 0.53 10.23 -5.13
CA LEU A 91 -0.77 10.25 -4.46
C LEU A 91 -1.58 11.52 -4.78
N ASP A 92 -0.93 12.57 -5.31
CA ASP A 92 -1.61 13.79 -5.76
C ASP A 92 -2.24 13.65 -7.14
N THR A 93 -1.68 12.77 -8.00
CA THR A 93 -2.13 12.56 -9.38
C THR A 93 -2.82 11.22 -9.61
N ALA A 94 -2.66 10.25 -8.71
CA ALA A 94 -3.26 8.93 -8.78
C ALA A 94 -4.75 8.94 -8.38
N ASP A 95 -5.52 8.04 -8.98
CA ASP A 95 -6.90 7.78 -8.61
C ASP A 95 -6.97 7.03 -7.28
N LEU A 96 -7.18 7.77 -6.20
CA LEU A 96 -7.41 7.24 -4.85
C LEU A 96 -8.91 7.22 -4.48
N SER A 97 -9.79 7.16 -5.48
CA SER A 97 -11.21 6.94 -5.24
C SER A 97 -11.42 5.61 -4.52
N SER A 98 -12.42 5.56 -3.64
CA SER A 98 -12.77 4.33 -2.92
C SER A 98 -13.05 3.16 -3.88
N GLY A 99 -13.58 3.43 -5.07
CA GLY A 99 -13.82 2.41 -6.10
C GLY A 99 -12.52 1.80 -6.65
N ASN A 100 -11.52 2.62 -7.00
CA ASN A 100 -10.24 2.09 -7.49
C ASN A 100 -9.47 1.37 -6.38
N LEU A 101 -9.46 1.92 -5.16
CA LEU A 101 -8.80 1.29 -4.01
C LEU A 101 -9.47 -0.04 -3.61
N SER A 102 -10.82 -0.11 -3.65
CA SER A 102 -11.59 -1.34 -3.46
C SER A 102 -11.21 -2.41 -4.49
N ARG A 103 -11.11 -2.02 -5.78
CA ARG A 103 -10.65 -2.92 -6.84
C ARG A 103 -9.25 -3.46 -6.55
N LEU A 104 -8.31 -2.59 -6.21
CA LEU A 104 -6.92 -2.98 -5.90
C LEU A 104 -6.84 -3.89 -4.66
N TYR A 105 -7.63 -3.62 -3.62
CA TYR A 105 -7.74 -4.49 -2.45
C TYR A 105 -8.18 -5.90 -2.85
N ARG A 106 -9.25 -6.01 -3.65
CA ARG A 106 -9.77 -7.31 -4.11
C ARG A 106 -8.75 -8.05 -4.97
N GLU A 107 -8.09 -7.36 -5.90
CA GLU A 107 -7.02 -7.93 -6.71
C GLU A 107 -5.88 -8.50 -5.84
N MET A 108 -5.51 -7.81 -4.75
CA MET A 108 -4.51 -8.31 -3.80
C MET A 108 -5.01 -9.53 -3.01
N GLU A 109 -6.27 -9.51 -2.56
CA GLU A 109 -6.89 -10.67 -1.92
C GLU A 109 -6.93 -11.90 -2.83
N GLU A 110 -7.18 -11.71 -4.13
CA GLU A 110 -7.22 -12.82 -5.08
C GLU A 110 -5.84 -13.33 -5.48
N GLU A 111 -4.88 -12.42 -5.68
CA GLU A 111 -3.53 -12.75 -6.13
C GLU A 111 -2.73 -13.52 -5.08
N PHE A 112 -2.82 -13.12 -3.81
CA PHE A 112 -2.00 -13.64 -2.70
C PHE A 112 -2.79 -14.59 -1.78
N LYS A 113 -3.83 -15.22 -2.32
CA LYS A 113 -4.80 -16.05 -1.61
C LYS A 113 -4.18 -17.25 -0.91
#